data_AF-A0A923P728-F1
#
_entry.id   AF-A0A923P728-F1
#
_cell.length_a   1.000
_cell.length_b   1.000
_cell.length_c   1.000
_cell.angle_alpha   90.00
_cell.angle_beta   90.00
_cell.angle_gamma   90.00
#
_symmetry.space_group_name_H-M   'P 1'
#
loop_
_entity.id
_entity.type
_entity.pdbx_description
1 polymer ?
#
loop_
_entity_poly.entity_id
_entity_poly.type
_entity_poly.pdbx_seq_one_letter_code
_entity_poly.pdbx_strand_id
1 'polypeptide(L)'
;MLGTLLLIGLALAVAYRYGVFGHRPTLDFAAQLRVALWAVGLGGLGFVLGFFGPLWLTPESNQGPLLGIFITGPLGLFAGLGWGLWRESRRSSLRNED
;
A
#
# COMPACT_ATOMS: atom_id res chain seq x y z
N MET A 1 18.00 -0.29 8.58
CA MET A 1 17.00 -0.37 9.67
C MET A 1 16.30 0.96 9.91
N LEU A 2 17.03 2.09 10.01
CA LEU A 2 16.44 3.43 10.21
C LEU A 2 15.44 3.86 9.11
N GLY A 3 15.74 3.59 7.84
CA GLY A 3 14.86 3.96 6.71
C GLY A 3 13.51 3.23 6.72
N THR A 4 13.49 1.96 7.12
CA THR A 4 12.25 1.16 7.22
C THR A 4 11.36 1.68 8.35
N LEU A 5 11.98 2.08 9.47
CA LEU A 5 11.26 2.67 10.60
C LEU A 5 10.65 4.03 10.24
N LEU A 6 11.32 4.84 9.42
CA LEU A 6 10.78 6.11 8.91
C LEU A 6 9.58 5.89 7.98
N LEU A 7 9.63 4.87 7.11
CA LEU A 7 8.52 4.54 6.22
C LEU A 7 7.30 4.01 6.99
N ILE A 8 7.53 3.16 8.01
CA ILE A 8 6.47 2.69 8.90
C ILE A 8 5.89 3.87 9.69
N GLY A 9 6.74 4.75 10.24
CA GLY A 9 6.32 5.94 10.96
C GLY A 9 5.50 6.89 10.09
N LEU A 10 5.90 7.09 8.83
CA LEU A 10 5.17 7.90 7.87
C LEU A 10 3.83 7.25 7.51
N ALA A 11 3.81 5.95 7.25
CA ALA A 11 2.57 5.21 6.96
C ALA A 11 1.59 5.28 8.14
N LEU A 12 2.08 5.16 9.38
CA LEU A 12 1.29 5.30 10.59
C LEU A 12 0.82 6.74 10.81
N ALA A 13 1.66 7.75 10.57
CA ALA A 13 1.29 9.16 10.67
C ALA A 13 0.22 9.54 9.63
N VAL A 14 0.32 8.99 8.42
CA VAL A 14 -0.69 9.12 7.36
C VAL A 14 -1.97 8.41 7.79
N ALA A 15 -1.91 7.16 8.26
CA ALA A 15 -3.08 6.42 8.73
C ALA A 15 -3.79 7.11 9.91
N TYR A 16 -3.02 7.64 10.85
CA TYR A 16 -3.51 8.41 11.99
C TYR A 16 -4.19 9.71 11.52
N ARG A 17 -3.54 10.48 10.64
CA ARG A 17 -4.06 11.75 10.14
C ARG A 17 -5.28 11.61 9.24
N TYR A 18 -5.42 10.50 8.52
CA TYR A 18 -6.58 10.22 7.68
C TYR A 18 -7.75 9.57 8.43
N GLY A 19 -7.68 9.45 9.76
CA GLY A 19 -8.80 8.95 10.54
C GLY A 19 -9.13 7.49 10.27
N VAL A 20 -8.14 6.65 9.96
CA VAL A 20 -8.33 5.18 9.81
C VAL A 20 -8.97 4.56 11.06
N PHE A 21 -8.85 5.21 12.22
CA PHE A 21 -9.47 4.82 13.49
C PHE A 21 -10.67 5.68 13.93
N GLY A 22 -11.10 6.66 13.11
CA GLY A 22 -12.11 7.65 13.47
C GLY A 22 -13.33 7.62 12.55
N HIS A 23 -14.44 7.15 13.12
CA HIS A 23 -15.81 7.09 12.56
C HIS A 23 -16.05 6.10 11.43
N ARG A 24 -16.79 5.03 11.78
CA ARG A 24 -17.24 3.92 10.92
C ARG A 24 -17.90 4.42 9.63
N PRO A 25 -17.26 4.32 8.46
CA PRO A 25 -18.03 4.10 7.26
C PRO A 25 -18.27 2.60 7.22
N THR A 26 -19.53 2.16 7.22
CA THR A 26 -19.85 0.87 6.61
C THR A 26 -19.47 0.98 5.14
N LEU A 27 -18.18 0.81 4.82
CA LEU A 27 -17.70 0.70 3.45
C LEU A 27 -18.46 -0.48 2.88
N ASP A 28 -19.33 -0.20 1.91
CA ASP A 28 -20.03 -1.24 1.18
C ASP A 28 -19.01 -2.23 0.60
N PHE A 29 -19.42 -3.48 0.40
CA PHE A 29 -18.54 -4.56 -0.06
C PHE A 29 -17.77 -4.14 -1.33
N ALA A 30 -18.42 -3.41 -2.24
CA ALA A 30 -17.79 -2.87 -3.43
C ALA A 30 -16.64 -1.88 -3.11
N ALA A 31 -16.78 -1.05 -2.08
CA ALA A 31 -15.75 -0.13 -1.65
C ALA A 31 -14.56 -0.88 -1.02
N GLN A 32 -14.83 -1.89 -0.19
CA GLN A 32 -13.78 -2.75 0.37
C GLN A 32 -12.99 -3.48 -0.72
N LEU A 33 -13.69 -4.05 -1.71
CA LEU A 33 -13.06 -4.73 -2.83
C LEU A 33 -12.17 -3.78 -3.65
N ARG A 34 -12.61 -2.55 -3.89
CA ARG A 34 -11.81 -1.54 -4.59
C ARG A 34 -10.53 -1.19 -3.82
N VAL A 35 -10.62 -1.00 -2.51
CA VAL A 35 -9.44 -0.76 -1.66
C VAL A 35 -8.50 -1.96 -1.69
N ALA A 36 -9.03 -3.18 -1.58
CA ALA A 36 -8.25 -4.41 -1.65
C ALA A 36 -7.55 -4.59 -3.01
N LEU A 37 -8.21 -4.23 -4.11
CA LEU A 37 -7.61 -4.27 -5.45
C LEU A 37 -6.43 -3.30 -5.57
N TRP A 38 -6.49 -2.12 -4.96
CA TRP A 38 -5.34 -1.20 -4.91
C TRP A 38 -4.19 -1.76 -4.07
N ALA A 39 -4.51 -2.33 -2.90
CA ALA A 39 -3.54 -2.97 -2.02
C ALA A 39 -2.81 -4.13 -2.72
N VAL A 40 -3.55 -5.06 -3.30
CA VAL A 40 -3.00 -6.22 -3.99
C VAL A 40 -2.29 -5.81 -5.29
N GLY A 41 -2.82 -4.85 -6.04
CA GLY A 41 -2.21 -4.38 -7.28
C GLY A 41 -0.84 -3.72 -7.04
N LEU A 42 -0.77 -2.76 -6.12
CA LEU A 42 0.49 -2.08 -5.80
C LEU A 42 1.45 -2.99 -5.01
N GLY A 43 0.94 -3.84 -4.12
CA GLY A 43 1.74 -4.84 -3.41
C GLY A 43 2.33 -5.89 -4.36
N GLY A 44 1.53 -6.40 -5.29
CA GLY A 44 1.97 -7.32 -6.32
C GLY A 44 3.00 -6.70 -7.26
N LEU A 45 2.77 -5.46 -7.71
CA LEU A 45 3.73 -4.74 -8.53
C LEU A 45 5.06 -4.53 -7.79
N GLY A 46 5.01 -4.05 -6.54
CA GLY A 46 6.18 -3.89 -5.70
C GLY A 46 6.92 -5.20 -5.46
N PHE A 47 6.18 -6.30 -5.23
CA PHE A 47 6.74 -7.63 -5.08
C PHE A 47 7.46 -8.07 -6.35
N VAL A 48 6.81 -8.02 -7.52
CA VAL A 48 7.41 -8.42 -8.80
C VAL A 48 8.69 -7.63 -9.07
N LEU A 49 8.65 -6.31 -8.90
CA LEU A 49 9.81 -5.46 -9.15
C LEU A 49 10.96 -5.74 -8.17
N GLY A 50 10.69 -5.94 -6.89
CA GLY A 50 11.76 -6.25 -5.92
C GLY A 50 12.19 -7.72 -5.88
N PHE A 51 11.38 -8.64 -6.41
CA PHE A 51 11.71 -10.04 -6.52
C PHE A 51 12.57 -10.29 -7.76
N PHE A 52 12.12 -9.82 -8.93
CA PHE A 52 12.79 -10.06 -10.20
C PHE A 52 13.81 -8.97 -10.56
N GLY A 53 13.66 -7.75 -10.07
CA GLY A 53 14.61 -6.65 -10.33
C GLY A 53 16.04 -6.99 -9.94
N PRO A 54 16.32 -7.44 -8.70
CA PRO A 54 17.67 -7.86 -8.30
C PRO A 54 18.20 -9.04 -9.09
N LEU A 55 17.33 -9.99 -9.48
CA LEU A 55 17.73 -11.15 -10.29
C LEU A 55 18.21 -10.74 -11.69
N TRP A 56 17.69 -9.63 -12.25
CA TRP A 56 18.11 -9.14 -13.56
C TRP A 56 19.25 -8.13 -13.48
N LEU A 57 19.18 -7.17 -12.56
CA LEU A 57 20.14 -6.06 -12.48
C LEU A 57 21.43 -6.43 -11.72
N THR A 58 21.33 -7.33 -10.75
CA THR A 58 22.43 -7.72 -9.87
C THR A 58 22.39 -9.24 -9.60
N PRO A 59 22.53 -10.08 -10.65
CA PRO A 59 22.38 -11.54 -10.52
C PRO A 59 23.38 -12.16 -9.53
N GLU A 60 24.55 -11.54 -9.37
CA GLU A 60 25.62 -12.01 -8.48
C GLU A 60 25.32 -11.74 -6.98
N SER A 61 24.27 -10.97 -6.67
CA SER A 61 23.93 -10.63 -5.29
C SER A 61 23.28 -11.82 -4.58
N ASN A 62 23.88 -12.21 -3.46
CA ASN A 62 23.35 -13.26 -2.58
C ASN A 62 22.07 -12.86 -1.82
N GLN A 63 21.57 -11.63 -2.02
CA GLN A 63 20.36 -11.12 -1.36
C GLN A 63 19.07 -11.53 -2.09
N GLY A 64 19.18 -12.14 -3.28
CA GLY A 64 18.09 -12.84 -3.97
C GLY A 64 16.73 -12.13 -3.96
N PRO A 65 15.61 -12.86 -3.91
CA PRO A 65 14.26 -12.29 -3.93
C PRO A 65 13.82 -11.59 -2.63
N LEU A 66 14.70 -11.46 -1.65
CA LEU A 66 14.35 -10.98 -0.30
C LEU A 66 13.85 -9.54 -0.30
N LEU A 67 14.35 -8.71 -1.22
CA LEU A 67 13.89 -7.32 -1.39
C LEU A 67 12.38 -7.29 -1.72
N GLY A 68 11.96 -8.12 -2.67
CA GLY A 68 10.55 -8.29 -3.08
C GLY A 68 9.67 -8.74 -1.94
N ILE A 69 10.12 -9.76 -1.20
CA ILE A 69 9.35 -10.41 -0.13
C ILE A 69 9.21 -9.50 1.10
N PHE A 70 10.31 -8.89 1.55
CA PHE A 70 10.33 -8.20 2.84
C PHE A 70 10.15 -6.69 2.76
N ILE A 71 10.39 -6.08 1.60
CA ILE A 71 10.42 -4.62 1.48
C ILE A 71 9.41 -4.15 0.44
N THR A 72 9.67 -4.35 -0.85
CA THR A 72 8.91 -3.67 -1.90
C THR A 72 7.49 -4.21 -2.05
N GLY A 73 7.27 -5.51 -1.83
CA GLY A 73 5.93 -6.10 -1.80
C GLY A 73 5.08 -5.55 -0.65
N PRO A 74 5.51 -5.69 0.61
CA PRO A 74 4.79 -5.12 1.76
C PRO A 74 4.61 -3.60 1.65
N LEU A 75 5.63 -2.85 1.23
CA LEU A 75 5.51 -1.40 1.04
C LEU A 75 4.47 -1.03 -0.02
N GLY A 76 4.47 -1.75 -1.16
CA GLY A 76 3.47 -1.57 -2.20
C GLY A 76 2.06 -1.86 -1.69
N LEU A 77 1.90 -2.88 -0.84
CA LEU A 77 0.62 -3.24 -0.24
C LEU A 77 0.09 -2.14 0.68
N PHE A 78 0.92 -1.60 1.57
CA PHE A 78 0.54 -0.49 2.44
C PHE A 78 0.27 0.80 1.66
N ALA A 79 1.07 1.09 0.64
CA ALA A 79 0.82 2.22 -0.25
C ALA A 79 -0.52 2.07 -0.97
N GLY A 80 -0.85 0.88 -1.46
CA GLY A 80 -2.12 0.58 -2.11
C GLY A 80 -3.32 0.66 -1.18
N LEU A 81 -3.19 0.19 0.07
CA LEU A 81 -4.22 0.39 1.09
C LEU A 81 -4.48 1.88 1.35
N GLY A 82 -3.42 2.66 1.59
CA GLY A 82 -3.53 4.09 1.84
C GLY A 82 -4.15 4.84 0.66
N TRP A 83 -3.69 4.55 -0.55
CA TRP A 83 -4.23 5.14 -1.78
C TRP A 83 -5.70 4.77 -2.01
N GLY A 84 -6.05 3.50 -1.83
CA GLY A 84 -7.43 3.02 -1.99
C GLY A 84 -8.40 3.72 -1.03
N LEU A 85 -8.01 3.82 0.25
CA LEU A 85 -8.80 4.51 1.28
C LEU A 85 -8.95 6.01 0.97
N TRP A 86 -7.86 6.68 0.59
CA TRP A 86 -7.89 8.09 0.20
C TRP A 86 -8.82 8.34 -0.99
N ARG A 87 -8.71 7.51 -2.03
CA ARG A 87 -9.54 7.63 -3.24
C ARG A 87 -11.02 7.43 -2.95
N GLU A 88 -11.35 6.48 -2.09
CA GLU A 88 -12.75 6.21 -1.73
C GLU A 88 -13.34 7.32 -0.85
N SER A 89 -12.55 7.87 0.07
CA SER A 89 -12.93 9.06 0.86
C SER A 89 -13.21 10.30 -0.02
N ARG A 90 -12.45 10.47 -1.10
CA ARG A 90 -12.70 11.54 -2.08
C ARG A 90 -13.97 11.32 -2.89
N ARG A 91 -14.34 10.07 -3.18
CA ARG A 91 -15.57 9.72 -3.91
C ARG A 91 -16.84 9.95 -3.10
N SER A 92 -16.82 9.68 -1.80
CA SER A 92 -18.00 9.89 -0.96
C SER A 92 -18.36 11.37 -0.83
N SER A 93 -17.37 12.27 -0.93
CA SER A 93 -17.61 13.73 -0.86
C SER A 93 -18.38 14.25 -2.07
N LEU A 94 -18.10 13.73 -3.27
CA LEU A 94 -18.73 14.18 -4.52
C LEU A 94 -20.17 13.67 -4.72
N ARG A 95 -20.60 12.63 -3.98
CA ARG A 95 -21.95 12.06 -4.11
C ARG A 95 -23.00 12.76 -3.23
N ASN A 96 -22.58 13.60 -2.29
CA ASN A 96 -23.49 14.35 -1.42
C ASN A 96 -23.88 15.73 -1.99
N GLU A 97 -23.35 16.10 -3.15
CA GLU A 97 -23.62 17.39 -3.81
C GLU A 97 -24.65 17.27 -4.96
N ASP A 98 -25.16 16.05 -5.23
CA ASP A 98 -26.22 15.73 -6.19
C ASP A 98 -27.58 15.58 -5.47
#